data_AF-A0A0G1S5F4-F1
#
_entry.id   AF-A0A0G1S5F4-F1
#
_cell.length_a   1.000
_cell.length_b   1.000
_cell.length_c   1.000
_cell.angle_alpha   90.00
_cell.angle_beta   90.00
_cell.angle_gamma   90.00
#
_symmetry.space_group_name_H-M   'P 1'
#
loop_
_entity.id
_entity.type
_entity.pdbx_description
1 polymer ?
#
loop_
_entity_poly.entity_id
_entity_poly.type
_entity_poly.pdbx_seq_one_letter_code
_entity_poly.pdbx_strand_id
1 'polypeptide(L)' 'MKSFLDEKVALVYDRVNKWGGAERVLLALHEMFPNAPLYTAVYDQNRAPWAKVFPQVIPTFLQKFPLA' A
#
# COMPACT_ATOMS: atom_id res chain seq x y z
N MET A 1 -21.00 -8.31 -8.94
CA MET A 1 -19.73 -7.60 -8.71
C MET A 1 -18.91 -7.76 -9.98
N LYS A 2 -18.47 -6.68 -10.64
CA LYS A 2 -17.65 -6.79 -11.86
C LYS A 2 -16.28 -7.34 -11.46
N SER A 3 -15.83 -8.39 -12.14
CA SER A 3 -14.49 -8.94 -11.96
C SER A 3 -13.49 -8.06 -12.71
N PHE A 4 -12.60 -7.40 -11.99
CA PHE A 4 -11.55 -6.51 -12.54
C PHE A 4 -10.25 -7.26 -12.86
N LEU A 5 -10.33 -8.57 -13.16
CA LEU A 5 -9.17 -9.45 -13.31
C LEU A 5 -8.15 -9.00 -14.37
N ASP A 6 -8.56 -8.21 -15.37
CA ASP A 6 -7.70 -7.72 -16.45
C ASP A 6 -7.25 -6.24 -16.30
N GLU A 7 -7.65 -5.54 -15.25
CA GLU A 7 -7.32 -4.13 -15.08
C GLU A 7 -5.94 -3.94 -14.45
N LYS A 8 -5.09 -3.15 -15.11
CA LYS A 8 -3.76 -2.77 -14.58
C LYS A 8 -3.92 -1.65 -13.57
N VAL A 9 -4.22 -2.01 -12.32
CA VAL A 9 -4.41 -1.06 -11.21
C VAL A 9 -3.17 -1.01 -10.33
N ALA A 10 -2.80 0.19 -9.89
CA ALA A 10 -1.80 0.44 -8.87
C ALA A 10 -2.41 1.34 -7.79
N LEU A 11 -2.20 0.99 -6.52
CA LEU A 11 -2.61 1.81 -5.39
C LEU A 11 -1.42 2.69 -4.99
N VAL A 12 -1.66 3.97 -4.76
CA VAL A 12 -0.62 4.93 -4.35
C VAL A 12 -1.06 5.58 -3.06
N TYR A 13 -0.19 5.54 -2.05
CA TYR A 13 -0.42 6.12 -0.73
C TYR A 13 0.79 6.94 -0.29
N ASP A 14 0.61 7.88 0.64
CA ASP A 14 1.68 8.80 1.02
C ASP A 14 2.79 8.09 1.82
N ARG A 15 2.44 7.44 2.94
CA ARG A 15 3.38 6.79 3.85
C ARG A 15 2.75 5.59 4.54
N VAL A 16 3.45 4.46 4.51
CA VAL A 16 3.01 3.21 5.16
C VAL A 16 3.84 3.02 6.43
N ASN A 17 3.53 3.78 7.49
CA ASN A 17 4.32 3.76 8.73
C ASN A 17 3.50 3.92 10.03
N LYS A 18 2.17 3.95 9.92
CA LYS A 18 1.24 4.11 11.05
C LYS A 18 -0.08 3.41 10.76
N TRP A 19 -0.99 3.49 11.72
CA TRP A 19 -2.36 2.99 11.60
C TRP A 19 -3.37 4.13 11.83
N GLY A 20 -4.48 4.12 11.10
CA GLY A 20 -5.48 5.18 11.13
C GLY A 20 -6.66 4.91 10.20
N GLY A 21 -7.46 5.95 9.94
CA GLY A 21 -8.69 5.83 9.14
C GLY A 21 -8.43 5.65 7.64
N ALA A 22 -7.41 6.31 7.10
CA ALA A 22 -7.08 6.25 5.68
C ALA A 22 -6.57 4.85 5.29
N GLU A 23 -5.87 4.17 6.20
CA GLU A 23 -5.40 2.80 6.04
C GLU A 23 -6.58 1.82 5.91
N ARG A 24 -7.69 2.07 6.60
CA ARG A 24 -8.92 1.26 6.45
C ARG A 24 -9.55 1.43 5.07
N VAL A 25 -9.50 2.64 4.51
CA VAL A 25 -9.95 2.91 3.13
C VAL A 25 -9.02 2.21 2.13
N LEU A 26 -7.71 2.29 2.35
CA LEU A 26 -6.73 1.62 1.49
C LEU A 26 -6.89 0.09 1.51
N LEU A 27 -7.24 -0.51 2.65
CA LEU A 27 -7.57 -1.93 2.73
C LEU A 27 -8.86 -2.28 1.99
N ALA A 28 -9.90 -1.45 2.07
CA ALA A 28 -11.12 -1.64 1.26
C ALA A 28 -10.82 -1.56 -0.25
N LEU A 29 -9.91 -0.68 -0.67
CA LEU A 29 -9.44 -0.64 -2.05
C LEU A 29 -8.67 -1.91 -2.44
N HIS A 30 -7.89 -2.48 -1.53
CA HIS A 30 -7.22 -3.76 -1.76
C HIS A 30 -8.20 -4.92 -1.94
N GLU A 31 -9.31 -4.95 -1.19
CA GLU A 31 -10.37 -5.96 -1.39
C GLU A 31 -10.97 -5.89 -2.80
N MET A 32 -11.09 -4.68 -3.36
CA MET A 32 -11.57 -4.47 -4.73
C MET A 32 -10.49 -4.80 -5.79
N PHE A 33 -9.22 -4.57 -5.48
CA PHE A 33 -8.07 -4.74 -6.37
C PHE A 33 -6.98 -5.60 -5.72
N PRO A 34 -7.21 -6.91 -5.50
CA PRO A 34 -6.32 -7.76 -4.70
C PRO A 34 -4.92 -7.93 -5.31
N ASN A 35 -4.80 -7.77 -6.63
CA ASN A 35 -3.54 -7.90 -7.35
C ASN A 35 -2.76 -6.58 -7.48
N ALA A 36 -3.32 -5.45 -7.05
CA ALA A 36 -2.69 -4.15 -7.21
C ALA A 36 -1.47 -3.99 -6.29
N PRO A 37 -0.28 -3.63 -6.81
CA PRO A 37 0.84 -3.24 -5.97
C PRO A 37 0.54 -1.91 -5.26
N LEU A 38 1.12 -1.74 -4.07
CA LEU A 38 1.05 -0.51 -3.29
C LEU A 38 2.35 0.29 -3.44
N TYR A 39 2.28 1.45 -4.07
CA TYR A 39 3.37 2.43 -4.09
C TYR A 39 3.25 3.39 -2.93
N THR A 40 4.38 3.72 -2.30
CA THR A 40 4.43 4.62 -1.13
C THR A 40 5.72 5.43 -1.10
N ALA A 41 5.75 6.60 -0.46
CA ALA A 41 7.00 7.34 -0.28
C ALA A 41 7.98 6.53 0.58
N VAL A 42 7.49 6.00 1.71
CA VAL A 42 8.24 5.20 2.70
C VAL A 42 7.38 4.05 3.24
N TYR A 43 8.04 2.98 3.69
CA TYR A 43 7.41 1.81 4.30
C TYR A 43 8.20 1.34 5.53
N ASP A 44 7.57 1.39 6.70
CA ASP A 44 8.07 0.78 7.94
C ASP A 44 7.28 -0.51 8.23
N GLN A 45 7.88 -1.66 7.94
CA GLN A 45 7.26 -2.98 8.15
C GLN A 45 6.96 -3.31 9.61
N ASN A 46 7.71 -2.72 10.54
CA ASN A 46 7.55 -2.97 11.97
C ASN A 46 6.39 -2.16 12.55
N ARG A 47 6.21 -0.92 12.07
CA ARG A 47 5.11 -0.03 12.50
C ARG A 47 3.82 -0.23 11.71
N ALA A 48 3.91 -0.75 10.48
CA ALA A 48 2.76 -0.98 9.60
C ALA A 48 2.67 -2.45 9.12
N PRO A 49 2.56 -3.43 10.04
CA PRO A 49 2.44 -4.85 9.65
C PRO A 49 1.17 -5.16 8.85
N TRP A 50 0.15 -4.30 8.93
CA TRP A 50 -1.10 -4.41 8.17
C TRP A 50 -0.88 -4.35 6.65
N ALA A 51 0.19 -3.71 6.18
CA ALA A 51 0.47 -3.57 4.75
C ALA A 51 1.03 -4.85 4.12
N LYS A 52 1.21 -5.94 4.89
CA LYS A 52 1.64 -7.25 4.37
C LYS A 52 0.58 -7.96 3.55
N VAL A 53 -0.67 -7.48 3.56
CA VAL A 53 -1.75 -8.04 2.71
C VAL A 53 -1.57 -7.69 1.24
N PHE A 54 -0.90 -6.56 0.93
CA PHE A 54 -0.65 -6.16 -0.44
C PHE A 54 0.37 -7.11 -1.08
N PRO A 55 0.20 -7.47 -2.37
CA PRO A 55 1.10 -8.39 -3.04
C PRO A 55 2.54 -7.86 -3.09
N GLN A 56 2.69 -6.53 -3.24
CA GLN A 56 3.97 -5.83 -3.22
C GLN A 56 3.78 -4.44 -2.62
N VAL A 57 4.71 -4.02 -1.76
CA VAL A 57 4.81 -2.64 -1.27
C VAL A 57 6.11 -2.05 -1.78
N ILE A 58 6.01 -1.05 -2.64
CA ILE A 58 7.11 -0.48 -3.42
C ILE A 58 7.37 0.94 -2.93
N PRO A 59 8.36 1.13 -2.04
CA PRO A 59 8.72 2.46 -1.59
C PRO A 59 9.54 3.23 -2.65
N THR A 60 9.51 4.55 -2.60
CA THR A 60 10.35 5.40 -3.47
C THR A 60 11.81 5.46 -2.98
N PHE A 61 12.64 6.24 -3.69
CA PHE A 61 14.00 6.55 -3.27
C PHE A 61 14.09 7.24 -1.89
N LEU A 62 13.01 7.88 -1.41
CA LEU A 62 12.95 8.53 -0.10
C LEU A 62 13.18 7.55 1.05
N GLN A 63 12.89 6.25 0.87
CA GLN A 63 13.20 5.21 1.85
C GLN A 63 14.67 5.14 2.26
N LYS A 64 15.58 5.61 1.39
CA LYS A 64 17.02 5.61 1.62
C LYS A 64 17.51 6.82 2.42
N PHE A 65 16.63 7.79 2.69
CA PHE A 65 17.01 8.96 3.48
C PHE A 65 17.10 8.58 4.96
N PRO A 66 18.09 9.12 5.69
CA PRO A 66 18.14 8.93 7.13
C PRO A 66 16.87 9.52 7.78
N LEU A 67 16.23 8.77 8.68
CA LEU A 67 14.99 9.13 9.38
C LEU A 67 13.72 9.23 8.51
N ALA A 68 13.73 8.59 7.34
CA ALA A 68 12.57 8.50 6.44
C ALA A 68 11.34 7.84 7.08
#